data_AF-A0A7V0Z6C6-F1
#
_entry.id   AF-A0A7V0Z6C6-F1
#
_cell.length_a   1.000
_cell.length_b   1.000
_cell.length_c   1.000
_cell.angle_alpha   90.00
_cell.angle_beta   90.00
_cell.angle_gamma   90.00
#
_symmetry.space_group_name_H-M   'P 1'
#
loop_
_entity.id
_entity.type
_entity.pdbx_description
1 polymer ?
#
loop_
_entity_poly.entity_id
_entity_poly.type
_entity_poly.pdbx_seq_one_letter_code
_entity_poly.pdbx_strand_id
1 'polypeptide(L)'
;MKIKITIEPLKDKKILLPRHYNYLIQGFIYKNLQRQIAEKVHNEGFIYEKRGFRLFTFSRLFGAFENAGDMLIFKKIVYYTSPHQLQKFWNHLLPRLQKKEV
;
A
#
# COMPACT_ATOMS: atom_id res chain seq x y z
N MET A 1 -8.29 3.40 -11.38
CA MET A 1 -7.95 1.95 -11.37
C MET A 1 -8.02 1.41 -9.95
N LYS A 2 -8.64 0.24 -9.75
CA LYS A 2 -8.70 -0.48 -8.46
C LYS A 2 -7.98 -1.81 -8.62
N ILE A 3 -7.11 -2.16 -7.69
CA ILE A 3 -6.36 -3.41 -7.66
C ILE A 3 -6.91 -4.24 -6.49
N LYS A 4 -7.27 -5.50 -6.76
CA LYS A 4 -7.65 -6.47 -5.73
C LYS A 4 -6.40 -7.23 -5.30
N ILE A 5 -6.06 -7.17 -4.03
CA ILE A 5 -4.95 -7.92 -3.44
C ILE A 5 -5.53 -9.03 -2.58
N THR A 6 -4.98 -10.24 -2.75
CA THR A 6 -5.33 -11.42 -1.96
C THR A 6 -4.07 -11.91 -1.28
N ILE A 7 -4.12 -12.09 0.04
CA ILE A 7 -3.05 -12.64 0.85
C ILE A 7 -3.54 -13.96 1.43
N GLU A 8 -2.77 -15.01 1.16
CA GLU A 8 -2.98 -16.35 1.69
C GLU A 8 -1.73 -16.76 2.49
N PRO A 9 -1.92 -17.40 3.66
CA PRO A 9 -0.79 -17.93 4.42
C PRO A 9 -0.13 -19.08 3.67
N LEU A 10 1.19 -19.21 3.85
CA LEU A 10 1.92 -20.38 3.35
C LEU A 10 1.60 -21.59 4.24
N LYS A 11 1.14 -22.69 3.61
CA LYS A 11 0.74 -23.94 4.29
C LYS A 11 -0.40 -23.71 5.32
N ASP A 12 -0.52 -24.58 6.32
CA ASP A 12 -1.54 -24.52 7.38
C ASP A 12 -1.35 -23.40 8.41
N LYS A 13 -0.63 -22.33 8.06
CA LYS A 13 -0.48 -21.17 8.94
C LYS A 13 -1.74 -20.31 8.88
N LYS A 14 -1.97 -19.52 9.94
CA LYS A 14 -3.03 -18.51 9.99
C LYS A 14 -2.40 -17.11 9.94
N ILE A 15 -3.15 -16.12 9.44
CA ILE A 15 -2.71 -14.72 9.45
C ILE A 15 -3.27 -14.06 10.71
N LEU A 16 -2.39 -13.65 11.61
CA LEU A 16 -2.78 -12.97 12.85
C LEU A 16 -2.59 -11.46 12.69
N LEU A 17 -3.65 -10.71 12.97
CA LEU A 17 -3.62 -9.24 12.91
C LEU A 17 -4.34 -8.66 14.14
N PRO A 18 -3.81 -7.61 14.78
CA PRO A 18 -4.57 -6.89 15.81
C PRO A 18 -5.80 -6.22 15.19
N ARG A 19 -6.83 -5.94 16.00
CA ARG A 19 -8.02 -5.18 15.55
C ARG A 19 -7.66 -3.84 14.90
N HIS A 20 -6.60 -3.19 15.39
CA HIS A 20 -6.07 -1.93 14.84
C HIS A 20 -5.02 -2.16 13.73
N TYR A 21 -5.28 -3.09 12.81
CA TYR A 21 -4.32 -3.54 11.76
C TYR A 21 -3.92 -2.47 10.73
N ASN A 22 -4.57 -1.30 10.70
CA ASN A 22 -4.37 -0.29 9.66
C ASN A 22 -2.90 0.14 9.53
N TYR A 23 -2.20 0.35 10.65
CA TYR A 23 -0.78 0.75 10.63
C TYR A 23 0.12 -0.37 10.07
N LEU A 24 -0.16 -1.62 10.43
CA LEU A 24 0.61 -2.77 9.95
C LEU A 24 0.43 -3.00 8.44
N ILE A 25 -0.81 -2.94 7.96
CA ILE A 25 -1.11 -3.08 6.52
C ILE A 25 -0.46 -1.94 5.74
N GLN A 26 -0.53 -0.72 6.27
CA GLN A 26 0.13 0.42 5.66
C GLN A 26 1.65 0.20 5.57
N GLY A 27 2.32 -0.17 6.67
CA GLY A 27 3.76 -0.45 6.67
C GLY A 27 4.15 -1.60 5.73
N PHE A 28 3.33 -2.66 5.71
CA PHE A 28 3.49 -3.78 4.78
C PHE A 28 3.40 -3.33 3.32
N ILE A 29 2.41 -2.52 2.96
CA ILE A 29 2.25 -1.98 1.61
C ILE A 29 3.45 -1.09 1.26
N TYR A 30 3.87 -0.18 2.14
CA TYR A 30 5.04 0.67 1.89
C TYR A 30 6.35 -0.11 1.72
N LYS A 31 6.57 -1.17 2.50
CA LYS A 31 7.77 -2.02 2.39
C LYS A 31 7.83 -2.77 1.06
N ASN A 32 6.67 -3.09 0.48
CA ASN A 32 6.57 -3.86 -0.77
C ASN A 32 6.33 -3.00 -2.02
N LEU A 33 6.01 -1.70 -1.86
CA LEU A 33 6.07 -0.75 -2.98
C LEU A 33 7.54 -0.55 -3.36
N GLN A 34 7.92 -1.18 -4.47
CA GLN A 34 9.22 -1.22 -5.14
C GLN A 34 10.14 0.00 -4.92
N ARG A 35 11.45 -0.30 -4.81
CA ARG A 35 12.59 0.63 -4.66
C ARG A 35 12.50 1.91 -5.52
N GLN A 36 11.90 1.86 -6.70
CA GLN A 36 11.70 3.02 -7.58
C GLN A 36 10.76 4.10 -7.01
N ILE A 37 9.76 3.73 -6.21
CA ILE A 37 8.87 4.70 -5.54
C ILE A 37 9.58 5.28 -4.31
N ALA A 38 10.30 4.42 -3.57
CA ALA A 38 11.12 4.84 -2.43
C ALA A 38 12.26 5.80 -2.86
N GLU A 39 12.97 5.50 -3.94
CA GLU A 39 14.04 6.35 -4.49
C GLU A 39 13.52 7.70 -4.97
N LYS A 40 12.34 7.77 -5.59
CA LYS A 40 11.71 9.05 -5.95
C LYS A 40 11.20 9.83 -4.74
N VAL A 41 10.57 9.16 -3.78
CA VAL A 41 10.11 9.80 -2.54
C VAL A 41 11.30 10.34 -1.72
N HIS A 42 12.43 9.64 -1.73
CA HIS A 42 13.64 10.02 -1.01
C HIS A 42 14.45 11.12 -1.73
N ASN A 43 14.44 11.14 -3.07
CA ASN A 43 15.16 12.15 -3.87
C ASN A 43 14.36 13.43 -4.13
N GLU A 44 13.03 13.35 -4.28
CA GLU A 44 12.16 14.50 -4.59
C GLU A 44 11.38 15.01 -3.37
N GLY A 45 11.29 14.21 -2.29
CA GLY A 45 10.51 14.50 -1.09
C GLY A 45 9.01 14.26 -1.28
N PHE A 46 8.33 13.70 -0.28
CA PHE A 46 6.87 13.74 -0.19
C PHE A 46 6.42 14.48 1.08
N ILE A 47 6.78 15.76 1.10
CA ILE A 47 6.34 16.72 2.09
C ILE A 47 5.42 17.69 1.36
N TYR A 48 4.11 17.56 1.58
CA TYR A 48 3.21 18.66 1.28
C TYR A 48 2.89 19.30 2.63
N GLU A 49 3.42 20.52 2.77
CA GLU A 49 3.52 21.28 4.02
C GLU A 49 4.38 20.66 5.14
N LYS A 50 3.77 20.16 6.23
CA LYS A 50 4.44 19.53 7.39
C LYS A 50 4.03 18.07 7.61
N ARG A 51 3.28 17.46 6.68
CA ARG A 51 2.74 16.10 6.80
C ARG A 51 3.04 15.26 5.57
N GLY A 52 3.49 14.02 5.79
CA GLY A 52 3.67 13.03 4.73
C GLY A 52 2.34 12.56 4.17
N PHE A 53 2.13 12.70 2.86
CA PHE A 53 0.90 12.27 2.20
C PHE A 53 0.92 10.76 1.93
N ARG A 54 -0.19 10.09 2.23
CA ARG A 54 -0.38 8.66 1.92
C ARG A 54 -0.86 8.53 0.47
N LEU A 55 0.03 8.11 -0.42
CA LEU A 55 -0.15 8.01 -1.87
C LEU A 55 -1.12 6.90 -2.33
N PHE A 56 -1.76 6.20 -1.40
CA PHE A 56 -2.72 5.14 -1.71
C PHE A 56 -3.82 5.07 -0.65
N THR A 57 -4.99 4.64 -1.07
CA THR A 57 -6.10 4.28 -0.19
C THR A 57 -6.36 2.79 -0.33
N PHE A 58 -6.56 2.09 0.78
CA PHE A 58 -6.95 0.69 0.82
C PHE A 58 -8.27 0.51 1.56
N SER A 59 -9.05 -0.50 1.17
CA SER A 59 -10.28 -0.88 1.86
C SER A 59 -9.97 -1.52 3.22
N ARG A 60 -11.01 -1.74 4.04
CA ARG A 60 -10.91 -2.70 5.14
C ARG A 60 -10.54 -4.09 4.61
N LEU A 61 -10.02 -4.94 5.50
CA LEU A 61 -9.70 -6.33 5.20
C LEU A 61 -10.99 -7.15 5.15
N PHE A 62 -11.14 -7.95 4.11
CA PHE A 62 -12.23 -8.90 3.93
C PHE A 62 -11.70 -10.32 4.05
N GLY A 63 -12.51 -11.24 4.56
CA GLY A 63 -12.16 -12.65 4.71
C GLY A 63 -12.82 -13.28 5.92
N ALA A 64 -12.84 -14.62 5.97
CA ALA A 64 -13.25 -15.33 7.17
C ALA A 64 -12.17 -15.19 8.25
N PHE A 65 -12.58 -14.73 9.43
CA PHE A 65 -11.71 -14.59 10.58
C PHE A 65 -12.37 -15.07 11.87
N GLU A 66 -11.54 -15.53 12.80
CA GLU A 66 -11.91 -15.83 14.17
C GLU A 66 -11.45 -14.67 15.07
N ASN A 67 -12.27 -14.29 16.04
CA ASN A 67 -11.88 -13.33 17.07
C ASN A 67 -11.12 -14.05 18.18
N ALA A 68 -9.92 -13.58 18.52
CA ALA A 68 -9.13 -14.04 19.65
C ALA A 68 -8.74 -12.83 20.49
N GLY A 69 -9.68 -12.34 21.30
CA GLY A 69 -9.52 -11.10 22.07
C GLY A 69 -9.30 -9.88 21.17
N ASP A 70 -8.13 -9.26 21.30
CA ASP A 70 -7.69 -8.11 20.50
C ASP A 70 -7.09 -8.49 19.13
N MET A 71 -7.02 -9.78 18.84
CA MET A 71 -6.48 -10.32 17.60
C MET A 71 -7.58 -10.89 16.72
N LEU A 72 -7.37 -10.76 15.41
CA LEU A 72 -8.16 -11.32 14.33
C LEU A 72 -7.31 -12.38 13.64
N ILE A 73 -7.85 -13.59 13.56
CA ILE A 73 -7.16 -14.73 12.95
C ILE A 73 -7.81 -15.01 11.60
N PHE A 74 -7.17 -14.59 10.52
CA PHE A 74 -7.65 -14.78 9.16
C PHE A 74 -7.09 -16.06 8.55
N LYS A 75 -7.95 -16.80 7.84
CA LYS A 75 -7.52 -17.88 6.93
C LYS A 75 -7.04 -17.32 5.59
N LYS A 76 -7.66 -16.23 5.15
CA LYS A 76 -7.39 -15.54 3.89
C LYS A 76 -7.81 -14.09 4.03
N ILE A 77 -7.02 -13.18 3.47
CA ILE A 77 -7.29 -11.75 3.48
C ILE A 77 -7.45 -11.27 2.05
N VAL A 78 -8.48 -10.48 1.81
CA VAL A 78 -8.72 -9.78 0.55
C VAL A 78 -8.91 -8.30 0.86
N TYR A 79 -8.26 -7.44 0.10
CA TYR A 79 -8.51 -6.00 0.18
C TYR A 79 -8.32 -5.35 -1.18
N TYR A 80 -8.92 -4.18 -1.34
CA TYR A 80 -8.83 -3.39 -2.55
C TYR A 80 -7.95 -2.19 -2.28
N THR A 81 -7.01 -1.91 -3.17
CA THR A 81 -6.21 -0.69 -3.13
C THR A 81 -6.43 0.10 -4.41
N SER A 82 -6.41 1.43 -4.30
CA SER A 82 -6.41 2.30 -5.45
C SER A 82 -5.12 3.11 -5.47
N PRO A 83 -4.24 2.89 -6.45
CA PRO A 83 -3.07 3.74 -6.66
C PRO A 83 -3.44 5.07 -7.34
N HIS A 84 -4.70 5.52 -7.29
CA HIS A 84 -5.20 6.60 -8.15
C HIS A 84 -4.48 7.95 -7.95
N GLN A 85 -3.86 8.19 -6.80
CA GLN A 85 -2.99 9.36 -6.58
C GLN A 85 -1.64 9.26 -7.32
N LEU A 86 -1.20 8.07 -7.74
CA LEU A 86 0.00 7.88 -8.59
C LEU A 86 -0.26 8.25 -10.06
N GLN A 87 -1.51 8.18 -10.53
CA GLN A 87 -1.84 8.45 -11.93
C GLN A 87 -1.82 9.96 -12.24
N LYS A 88 -2.25 10.81 -11.29
CA LYS A 88 -2.06 12.28 -11.38
C LYS A 88 -0.59 12.66 -11.45
N PHE A 89 0.28 11.88 -10.81
CA PHE A 89 1.73 12.07 -10.83
C PHE A 89 2.34 11.73 -12.21
N TRP A 90 1.82 10.71 -12.91
CA TRP A 90 2.29 10.29 -14.23
C TRP A 90 2.24 11.43 -15.27
N ASN A 91 1.17 12.23 -15.25
CA ASN A 91 0.98 13.35 -16.16
C ASN A 91 1.93 14.54 -15.90
N HIS A 92 2.47 14.69 -14.69
CA HIS A 92 3.47 15.71 -14.38
C HIS A 92 4.92 15.23 -14.63
N LEU A 93 5.11 13.93 -14.82
CA LEU A 93 6.43 13.30 -14.90
C LEU A 93 6.85 13.00 -16.35
N LEU A 94 5.90 12.71 -17.24
CA LEU A 94 6.13 12.51 -18.68
C LEU A 94 6.88 13.66 -19.39
N PRO A 95 6.57 14.95 -19.16
CA PRO A 95 7.28 16.05 -19.84
C PRO A 95 8.74 16.22 -19.39
N ARG A 96 9.12 15.65 -18.22
CA ARG A 96 10.48 15.76 -17.68
C ARG A 96 11.42 14.65 -18.14
N LEU A 97 10.87 13.53 -18.64
CA LEU A 97 11.64 12.42 -19.18
C LEU A 97 11.88 12.53 -20.70
N GLN A 98 11.12 13.36 -21.41
CA GLN A 98 11.32 13.63 -22.84
C GLN A 98 12.32 14.76 -23.13
N LYS A 99 12.84 15.47 -22.10
CA LYS A 99 13.93 16.43 -22.25
C LYS A 99 15.27 15.80 -21.84
N LYS A 100 15.78 14.91 -22.68
CA LYS A 100 17.22 14.63 -22.83
C LYS A 100 17.47 14.12 -24.26
N GLU A 101 17.22 15.01 -25.22
CA GLU A 101 18.04 15.06 -26.43
C GLU A 101 19.02 16.22 -26.21
N VAL A 102 20.26 15.87 -25.87
CA VAL A 102 21.49 16.51 -26.34
C VAL A 102 22.54 15.39 -26.41
#